data_AF-A0A3C1LI71-F1
#
_entry.id   AF-A0A3C1LI71-F1
#
_cell.length_a   1.000
_cell.length_b   1.000
_cell.length_c   1.000
_cell.angle_alpha   90.00
_cell.angle_beta   90.00
_cell.angle_gamma   90.00
#
_symmetry.space_group_name_H-M   'P 1'
#
loop_
_entity.id
_entity.type
_entity.pdbx_description
1 polymer ?
#
loop_
_entity_poly.entity_id
_entity_poly.type
_entity_poly.pdbx_seq_one_letter_code
_entity_poly.pdbx_strand_id
1 'polypeptide(L)'
;MTRFICIILLCLGSCTLAWAQPTKEEIQKKQQELQRELSELNKTLAEIKNNKKASLAELAVVQRKIKAREELINNISRELRRLDDEIYLTQLEMNRLRRELDTLKQQYAKSLVFAYKNRSNYDYLNFLFSAQSFNDAVKRVAYLKSYRQYRETQAATIAQTQQLLVQKNQSLANSKQDKSKTLDEQNNQLNVLEQDRSEQKKVVQQLQGREKEIAKQVAESEKQRQRLRQALAAIIRREEEEARKAERQRLAKLAEEERRRKEAEKNKPNTATAGTTKPATSNNPP
;
A
#
# COMPACT_ATOMS: atom_id res chain seq x y z
N MET A 1 43.98 -0.62 39.11
CA MET A 1 42.78 0.19 38.85
C MET A 1 42.47 0.42 37.37
N THR A 2 43.41 0.19 36.44
CA THR A 2 43.21 0.37 34.99
C THR A 2 42.43 -0.77 34.31
N ARG A 3 42.35 -1.96 34.90
CA ARG A 3 41.58 -3.11 34.37
C ARG A 3 40.07 -3.06 34.66
N PHE A 4 39.64 -2.38 35.73
CA PHE A 4 38.21 -2.20 36.05
C PHE A 4 37.54 -1.12 35.21
N ILE A 5 38.31 -0.12 34.74
CA ILE A 5 37.82 0.96 33.88
C ILE A 5 37.47 0.45 32.47
N CYS A 6 38.18 -0.58 31.97
CA CYS A 6 37.90 -1.17 30.66
C CYS A 6 36.63 -2.03 30.61
N ILE A 7 36.18 -2.60 31.74
CA ILE A 7 34.95 -3.43 31.80
C ILE A 7 33.69 -2.54 31.89
N ILE A 8 33.78 -1.37 32.51
CA ILE A 8 32.69 -0.39 32.57
C ILE A 8 32.51 0.32 31.21
N LEU A 9 33.60 0.53 30.45
CA LEU A 9 33.54 1.14 29.12
C LEU A 9 33.03 0.18 28.02
N LEU A 10 33.08 -1.15 28.24
CA LEU A 10 32.51 -2.15 27.32
C LEU A 10 30.99 -2.35 27.50
N CYS A 11 30.43 -1.96 28.65
CA CYS A 11 28.98 -2.04 28.92
C CYS A 11 28.20 -0.82 28.42
N LEU A 12 28.86 0.29 28.07
CA LEU A 12 28.19 1.49 27.55
C LEU A 12 28.02 1.51 26.01
N GLY A 13 28.62 0.54 25.30
CA GLY A 13 28.58 0.46 23.83
C GLY A 13 27.40 -0.33 23.24
N SER A 14 26.54 -0.92 24.05
CA SER A 14 25.42 -1.77 23.62
C SER A 14 24.06 -1.19 23.99
N CYS A 15 23.89 0.13 23.77
CA CYS A 15 22.56 0.71 23.61
C CYS A 15 22.08 0.41 22.18
N THR A 16 21.78 -0.86 21.89
CA THR A 16 20.98 -1.20 20.72
C THR A 16 19.64 -0.51 20.89
N LEU A 17 19.29 0.37 19.95
CA LEU A 17 17.96 0.94 19.81
C LEU A 17 16.94 -0.21 19.81
N ALA A 18 16.34 -0.47 20.96
CA ALA A 18 15.21 -1.37 21.07
C ALA A 18 14.04 -0.68 20.38
N TRP A 19 13.84 -0.98 19.10
CA TRP A 19 12.61 -0.60 18.42
C TRP A 19 11.45 -1.25 19.18
N ALA A 20 10.69 -0.42 19.90
CA ALA A 20 9.51 -0.86 20.60
C ALA A 20 8.56 -1.51 19.59
N GLN A 21 8.16 -2.76 19.84
CA GLN A 21 7.14 -3.41 19.03
C GLN A 21 5.83 -2.62 19.17
N PRO A 22 5.11 -2.38 18.06
CA PRO A 22 3.86 -1.62 18.11
C PRO A 22 2.84 -2.33 19.00
N THR A 23 2.09 -1.54 19.76
CA THR A 23 1.10 -2.09 20.70
C THR A 23 -0.11 -2.66 19.96
N LYS A 24 -0.86 -3.55 20.62
CA LYS A 24 -2.13 -4.10 20.08
C LYS A 24 -3.08 -2.97 19.66
N GLU A 25 -3.19 -1.92 20.46
CA GLU A 25 -4.07 -0.78 20.17
C GLU A 25 -3.61 0.00 18.93
N GLU A 26 -2.31 0.24 18.78
CA GLU A 26 -1.76 0.90 17.59
C GLU A 26 -2.00 0.08 16.31
N ILE A 27 -1.81 -1.24 16.40
CA ILE A 27 -2.09 -2.18 15.32
C ILE A 27 -3.56 -2.08 14.91
N GLN A 28 -4.49 -2.21 15.87
CA GLN A 28 -5.94 -2.16 15.63
C GLN A 28 -6.40 -0.80 15.09
N LYS A 29 -5.89 0.30 15.64
CA LYS A 29 -6.20 1.65 15.16
C LYS A 29 -5.79 1.82 13.69
N LYS A 30 -4.58 1.39 13.35
CA LYS A 30 -4.09 1.46 11.97
C LYS A 30 -4.87 0.56 11.01
N GLN A 31 -5.34 -0.61 11.44
CA GLN A 31 -6.25 -1.43 10.62
C GLN A 31 -7.56 -0.70 10.35
N GLN A 32 -8.15 -0.08 11.37
CA GLN A 32 -9.39 0.67 11.23
C GLN A 32 -9.24 1.87 10.28
N GLU A 33 -8.13 2.60 10.38
CA GLU A 33 -7.79 3.70 9.46
C GLU A 33 -7.69 3.21 8.00
N LEU A 34 -6.96 2.11 7.76
CA LEU A 34 -6.81 1.53 6.42
C LEU A 34 -8.13 0.99 5.86
N GLN A 35 -8.99 0.42 6.70
CA GLN A 35 -10.33 -0.01 6.28
C GLN A 35 -11.23 1.16 5.88
N ARG A 36 -11.16 2.28 6.63
CA ARG A 36 -11.86 3.52 6.26
C ARG A 36 -11.34 4.07 4.95
N GLU A 37 -10.03 4.17 4.78
CA GLU A 37 -9.40 4.61 3.53
C GLU A 37 -9.84 3.74 2.34
N LEU A 38 -9.82 2.40 2.48
CA LEU A 38 -10.31 1.49 1.45
C LEU A 38 -11.78 1.74 1.12
N SER A 39 -12.62 2.04 2.11
CA SER A 39 -14.04 2.35 1.88
C SER A 39 -14.23 3.65 1.08
N GLU A 40 -13.43 4.68 1.37
CA GLU A 40 -13.46 5.97 0.66
C GLU A 40 -12.92 5.84 -0.77
N LEU A 41 -11.83 5.09 -0.95
CA LEU A 41 -11.28 4.79 -2.27
C LEU A 41 -12.26 4.00 -3.13
N ASN A 42 -13.02 3.06 -2.54
CA ASN A 42 -14.06 2.33 -3.27
C ASN A 42 -15.21 3.25 -3.73
N LYS A 43 -15.64 4.19 -2.87
CA LYS A 43 -16.66 5.19 -3.25
C LYS A 43 -16.16 6.08 -4.39
N THR A 44 -14.95 6.63 -4.24
CA THR A 44 -14.29 7.46 -5.25
C THR A 44 -14.15 6.72 -6.58
N LEU A 45 -13.78 5.44 -6.54
CA LEU A 45 -13.68 4.60 -7.72
C LEU A 45 -15.04 4.41 -8.42
N ALA A 46 -16.10 4.18 -7.64
CA ALA A 46 -17.46 4.05 -8.18
C ALA A 46 -17.93 5.34 -8.87
N GLU A 47 -17.67 6.50 -8.28
CA GLU A 47 -17.98 7.81 -8.87
C GLU A 47 -17.24 8.04 -10.20
N ILE A 48 -15.94 7.72 -10.25
CA ILE A 48 -15.14 7.84 -11.48
C ILE A 48 -15.68 6.90 -12.56
N LYS A 49 -16.03 5.66 -12.21
CA LYS A 49 -16.59 4.67 -13.15
C LYS A 49 -17.95 5.11 -13.72
N ASN A 50 -18.78 5.77 -12.92
CA ASN A 50 -20.08 6.28 -13.37
C ASN A 50 -19.95 7.35 -14.48
N ASN A 51 -18.79 8.00 -14.60
CA ASN A 51 -18.49 8.93 -15.69
C ASN A 51 -18.04 8.22 -17.00
N LYS A 52 -18.19 6.88 -17.07
CA LYS A 52 -18.12 5.99 -18.25
C LYS A 52 -16.85 6.05 -19.10
N LYS A 53 -15.73 6.57 -18.57
CA LYS A 53 -14.45 6.62 -19.29
C LYS A 53 -13.30 6.11 -18.41
N ALA A 54 -12.61 5.07 -18.89
CA ALA A 54 -11.30 4.66 -18.38
C ALA A 54 -10.36 5.87 -18.38
N SER A 55 -9.86 6.23 -17.19
CA SER A 55 -9.10 7.46 -16.95
C SER A 55 -7.84 7.20 -16.13
N LEU A 56 -6.86 8.11 -16.23
CA LEU A 56 -5.68 8.09 -15.36
C LEU A 56 -6.06 8.22 -13.88
N ALA A 57 -7.17 8.91 -13.58
CA ALA A 57 -7.71 9.02 -12.22
C ALA A 57 -8.19 7.66 -11.68
N GLU A 58 -8.87 6.86 -12.51
CA GLU A 58 -9.27 5.49 -12.16
C GLU A 58 -8.04 4.63 -11.80
N LEU A 59 -7.01 4.66 -12.65
CA LEU A 59 -5.76 3.93 -12.41
C LEU A 59 -5.09 4.36 -11.10
N ALA A 60 -5.05 5.67 -10.83
CA ALA A 60 -4.46 6.20 -9.60
C ALA A 60 -5.21 5.74 -8.34
N VAL A 61 -6.54 5.72 -8.38
CA VAL A 61 -7.36 5.23 -7.25
C VAL A 61 -7.15 3.74 -7.03
N VAL A 62 -7.15 2.91 -8.09
CA VAL A 62 -6.89 1.47 -7.97
C VAL A 62 -5.48 1.19 -7.41
N GLN A 63 -4.47 1.95 -7.84
CA GLN A 63 -3.12 1.84 -7.27
C GLN A 63 -3.09 2.19 -5.77
N ARG A 64 -3.82 3.22 -5.34
CA ARG A 64 -3.94 3.56 -3.91
C ARG A 64 -4.65 2.45 -3.12
N LYS A 65 -5.72 1.86 -3.66
CA LYS A 65 -6.41 0.71 -3.05
C LYS A 65 -5.45 -0.46 -2.80
N ILE A 66 -4.64 -0.80 -3.82
CA ILE A 66 -3.65 -1.87 -3.72
C ILE A 66 -2.65 -1.58 -2.59
N LYS A 67 -2.09 -0.37 -2.53
CA LYS A 67 -1.14 0.02 -1.48
C LYS A 67 -1.76 -0.03 -0.08
N ALA A 68 -2.93 0.57 0.11
CA ALA A 68 -3.65 0.55 1.39
C ALA A 68 -3.95 -0.89 1.83
N ARG A 69 -4.30 -1.78 0.89
CA ARG A 69 -4.56 -3.19 1.19
C ARG A 69 -3.29 -3.97 1.53
N GLU A 70 -2.19 -3.72 0.82
CA GLU A 70 -0.88 -4.31 1.16
C GLU A 70 -0.43 -3.87 2.56
N GLU A 71 -0.64 -2.59 2.92
CA GLU A 71 -0.39 -2.10 4.27
C GLU A 71 -1.30 -2.77 5.32
N LEU A 72 -2.58 -2.99 5.00
CA LEU A 72 -3.52 -3.70 5.88
C LEU A 72 -3.08 -5.14 6.12
N ILE A 73 -2.72 -5.87 5.07
CA ILE A 73 -2.20 -7.24 5.16
C ILE A 73 -0.90 -7.29 5.98
N ASN A 74 -0.01 -6.31 5.77
CA ASN A 74 1.22 -6.21 6.56
C ASN A 74 0.94 -5.95 8.05
N ASN A 75 -0.08 -5.15 8.35
CA ASN A 75 -0.51 -4.90 9.72
C ASN A 75 -1.13 -6.17 10.35
N ILE A 76 -2.04 -6.86 9.63
CA ILE A 76 -2.59 -8.16 10.05
C ILE A 76 -1.47 -9.17 10.31
N SER A 77 -0.43 -9.19 9.48
CA SER A 77 0.74 -10.06 9.67
C SER A 77 1.55 -9.73 10.94
N ARG A 78 1.58 -8.46 11.36
CA ARG A 78 2.18 -8.05 12.65
C ARG A 78 1.33 -8.54 13.81
N GLU A 79 0.00 -8.45 13.70
CA GLU A 79 -0.91 -8.96 14.72
C GLU A 79 -0.79 -10.48 14.87
N LEU A 80 -0.67 -11.23 13.77
CA LEU A 80 -0.42 -12.67 13.82
C LEU A 80 0.86 -13.02 14.57
N ARG A 81 1.96 -12.30 14.30
CA ARG A 81 3.22 -12.49 15.04
C ARG A 81 3.06 -12.19 16.53
N ARG A 82 2.36 -11.11 16.88
CA ARG A 82 2.07 -10.75 18.28
C ARG A 82 1.27 -11.85 18.99
N LEU A 83 0.25 -12.40 18.31
CA LEU A 83 -0.55 -13.52 18.83
C LEU A 83 0.28 -14.80 18.99
N ASP A 84 1.21 -15.06 18.07
CA ASP A 84 2.14 -16.19 18.18
C ASP A 84 3.07 -16.06 19.38
N ASP A 85 3.64 -14.88 19.60
CA ASP A 85 4.47 -14.59 20.76
C ASP A 85 3.67 -14.75 22.07
N GLU A 86 2.43 -14.24 22.10
CA GLU A 86 1.52 -14.37 23.25
C GLU A 86 1.19 -15.84 23.56
N ILE A 87 0.86 -16.63 22.52
CA ILE A 87 0.59 -18.06 22.64
C ILE A 87 1.82 -18.79 23.19
N TYR A 88 3.01 -18.50 22.65
CA TYR A 88 4.26 -19.12 23.07
C TYR A 88 4.59 -18.80 24.53
N LEU A 89 4.56 -17.52 24.91
CA LEU A 89 4.85 -17.08 26.29
C LEU A 89 3.84 -17.67 27.28
N THR A 90 2.56 -17.71 26.92
CA THR A 90 1.52 -18.32 27.76
C THR A 90 1.77 -19.81 27.96
N GLN A 91 2.13 -20.56 26.92
CA GLN A 91 2.48 -21.97 27.05
C GLN A 91 3.71 -22.19 27.91
N LEU A 92 4.74 -21.36 27.77
CA LEU A 92 5.95 -21.42 28.58
C LEU A 92 5.63 -21.21 30.07
N GLU A 93 4.81 -20.20 30.38
CA GLU A 93 4.36 -19.91 31.74
C GLU A 93 3.51 -21.05 32.31
N MET A 94 2.58 -21.59 31.52
CA MET A 94 1.79 -22.76 31.92
C MET A 94 2.65 -23.98 32.23
N ASN A 95 3.70 -24.24 31.44
CA ASN A 95 4.62 -25.34 31.69
C ASN A 95 5.39 -25.13 33.00
N ARG A 96 5.81 -23.90 33.30
CA ARG A 96 6.41 -23.55 34.59
C ARG A 96 5.43 -23.80 35.73
N LEU A 97 4.20 -23.28 35.64
CA LEU A 97 3.17 -23.42 36.68
C LEU A 97 2.79 -24.89 36.92
N ARG A 98 2.77 -25.73 35.88
CA ARG A 98 2.55 -27.19 36.04
C ARG A 98 3.64 -27.84 36.87
N ARG A 99 4.92 -27.57 36.57
CA ARG A 99 6.05 -28.11 37.35
C ARG A 99 6.04 -27.62 38.80
N GLU A 100 5.71 -26.35 38.99
CA GLU A 100 5.55 -25.75 40.32
C GLU A 100 4.41 -26.42 41.10
N LEU A 101 3.25 -26.60 40.47
CA LEU A 101 2.11 -27.29 41.06
C LEU A 101 2.43 -28.73 41.45
N ASP A 102 3.14 -29.48 40.60
CA ASP A 102 3.56 -30.85 40.90
C ASP A 102 4.49 -30.89 42.11
N THR A 103 5.44 -29.95 42.17
CA THR A 103 6.37 -29.82 43.31
C THR A 103 5.60 -29.51 44.60
N LEU A 104 4.68 -28.53 44.56
CA LEU A 104 3.84 -28.15 45.69
C LEU A 104 2.99 -29.34 46.18
N LYS A 105 2.36 -30.08 45.25
CA LYS A 105 1.57 -31.28 45.59
C LYS A 105 2.42 -32.37 46.22
N GLN A 106 3.61 -32.63 45.69
CA GLN A 106 4.53 -33.62 46.27
C GLN A 106 4.97 -33.24 47.69
N GLN A 107 5.32 -31.97 47.90
CA GLN A 107 5.70 -31.46 49.23
C GLN A 107 4.53 -31.53 50.22
N TYR A 108 3.33 -31.13 49.79
CA TYR A 108 2.12 -31.21 50.60
C TYR A 108 1.74 -32.66 50.94
N ALA A 109 1.88 -33.60 50.00
CA ALA A 109 1.65 -35.01 50.24
C ALA A 109 2.60 -35.59 51.30
N LYS A 110 3.90 -35.26 51.24
CA LYS A 110 4.88 -35.64 52.27
C LYS A 110 4.49 -35.08 53.64
N SER A 111 4.05 -33.82 53.66
CA SER A 111 3.55 -33.16 54.87
C SER A 111 2.29 -33.86 55.43
N LEU A 112 1.37 -34.28 54.56
CA LEU A 112 0.16 -35.01 54.94
C LEU A 112 0.48 -36.37 55.57
N VAL A 113 1.41 -37.13 54.96
CA VAL A 113 1.86 -38.42 55.49
C VAL A 113 2.49 -38.25 56.86
N PHE A 114 3.34 -37.24 57.05
CA PHE A 114 3.93 -36.93 58.36
C PHE A 114 2.85 -36.58 59.39
N ALA A 115 1.92 -35.68 59.05
CA ALA A 115 0.82 -35.30 59.93
C ALA A 115 -0.06 -36.50 60.30
N TYR A 116 -0.35 -37.40 59.36
CA TYR A 116 -1.16 -38.60 59.60
C TYR A 116 -0.46 -39.59 60.53
N LYS A 117 0.86 -39.79 60.37
CA LYS A 117 1.66 -40.67 61.23
C LYS A 117 1.76 -40.15 62.67
N ASN A 118 1.69 -38.83 62.87
CA ASN A 118 1.83 -38.17 64.17
C ASN A 118 0.50 -37.59 64.69
N ARG A 119 -0.64 -38.16 64.27
CA ARG A 119 -1.98 -37.61 64.57
C ARG A 119 -2.48 -37.92 65.97
N SER A 120 -1.88 -38.90 66.67
CA SER A 120 -2.36 -39.33 67.97
C SER A 120 -2.22 -38.18 68.98
N ASN A 121 -3.26 -37.94 69.77
CA ASN A 121 -3.18 -37.02 70.90
C ASN A 121 -2.08 -37.46 71.89
N TYR A 122 -1.81 -38.77 71.96
CA TYR A 122 -0.72 -39.31 72.76
C TYR A 122 0.65 -38.93 72.21
N ASP A 123 0.87 -39.01 70.89
CA ASP A 123 2.14 -38.61 70.27
C ASP A 123 2.40 -37.11 70.45
N TYR A 124 1.34 -36.30 70.33
CA TYR A 124 1.39 -34.86 70.57
C TYR A 124 1.77 -34.53 72.02
N LEU A 125 1.07 -35.14 73.00
CA LEU A 125 1.35 -34.93 74.41
C LEU A 125 2.73 -35.45 74.81
N ASN A 126 3.13 -36.63 74.31
CA ASN A 126 4.47 -37.20 74.54
C ASN A 126 5.57 -36.29 73.96
N PHE A 127 5.37 -35.71 72.78
CA PHE A 127 6.31 -34.73 72.21
C PHE A 127 6.41 -33.45 73.04
N LEU A 128 5.32 -32.98 73.66
CA LEU A 128 5.36 -31.80 74.53
C LEU A 128 5.96 -32.09 75.91
N PHE A 129 5.60 -33.22 76.54
CA PHE A 129 6.02 -33.57 77.89
C PHE A 129 7.42 -34.20 77.97
N SER A 130 7.98 -34.66 76.86
CA SER A 130 9.40 -35.05 76.75
C SER A 130 10.37 -33.85 76.60
N ALA A 131 9.88 -32.62 76.82
CA ALA A 131 10.71 -31.43 76.79
C ALA A 131 11.63 -31.34 78.02
N GLN A 132 12.87 -30.87 77.83
CA GLN A 132 13.85 -30.75 78.92
C GLN A 132 13.56 -29.57 79.86
N SER A 133 12.70 -28.63 79.44
CA SER A 133 12.28 -27.48 80.23
C SER A 133 10.94 -26.93 79.75
N PHE A 134 10.30 -26.11 80.57
CA PHE A 134 9.07 -25.41 80.18
C PHE A 134 9.26 -24.54 78.92
N ASN A 135 10.40 -23.85 78.79
CA ASN A 135 10.72 -23.04 77.62
C ASN A 135 10.85 -23.90 76.33
N ASP A 136 11.39 -25.11 76.43
CA ASP A 136 11.44 -26.07 75.31
C ASP A 136 10.02 -26.53 74.92
N ALA A 137 9.15 -26.83 75.90
CA ALA A 137 7.75 -27.18 75.62
C ALA A 137 7.00 -26.03 74.90
N VAL A 138 7.19 -24.78 75.31
CA VAL A 138 6.59 -23.60 74.65
C VAL A 138 7.07 -23.47 73.20
N LYS A 139 8.37 -23.67 72.94
CA LYS A 139 8.92 -23.67 71.57
C LYS A 139 8.33 -24.79 70.71
N ARG A 140 8.15 -25.99 71.28
CA ARG A 140 7.52 -27.13 70.59
C ARG A 140 6.05 -26.86 70.24
N VAL A 141 5.29 -26.21 71.12
CA VAL A 141 3.91 -25.76 70.81
C VAL A 141 3.91 -24.76 69.66
N ALA A 142 4.78 -23.75 69.71
CA ALA A 142 4.91 -22.76 68.64
C ALA A 142 5.28 -23.40 67.29
N TYR A 143 6.21 -24.38 67.31
CA TYR A 143 6.58 -25.16 66.14
C TYR A 143 5.38 -25.89 65.53
N LEU A 144 4.61 -26.61 66.33
CA LEU A 144 3.43 -27.35 65.83
C LEU A 144 2.35 -26.41 65.27
N LYS A 145 2.15 -25.24 65.88
CA LYS A 145 1.29 -24.19 65.34
C LYS A 145 1.80 -23.71 63.97
N SER A 146 3.09 -23.40 63.86
CA SER A 146 3.71 -22.97 62.61
C SER A 146 3.61 -24.03 61.51
N TYR A 147 3.70 -25.31 61.88
CA TYR A 147 3.57 -26.44 60.95
C TYR A 147 2.15 -26.57 60.40
N ARG A 148 1.11 -26.41 61.26
CA ARG A 148 -0.28 -26.36 60.81
C ARG A 148 -0.53 -25.19 59.87
N GLN A 149 -0.06 -24.00 60.26
CA GLN A 149 -0.17 -22.80 59.42
C GLN A 149 0.51 -22.99 58.07
N TYR A 150 1.71 -23.56 58.06
CA TYR A 150 2.45 -23.84 56.82
C TYR A 150 1.67 -24.79 55.89
N ARG A 151 1.03 -25.84 56.43
CA ARG A 151 0.18 -26.75 55.64
C ARG A 151 -1.05 -26.06 55.06
N GLU A 152 -1.70 -25.20 55.83
CA GLU A 152 -2.83 -24.39 55.34
C GLU A 152 -2.39 -23.48 54.19
N THR A 153 -1.24 -22.80 54.35
CA THR A 153 -0.64 -21.99 53.29
C THR A 153 -0.30 -22.84 52.06
N GLN A 154 0.31 -24.02 52.22
CA GLN A 154 0.61 -24.92 51.10
C GLN A 154 -0.66 -25.31 50.32
N ALA A 155 -1.75 -25.67 51.03
CA ALA A 155 -3.02 -26.01 50.39
C ALA A 155 -3.61 -24.81 49.64
N ALA A 156 -3.58 -23.62 50.25
CA ALA A 156 -4.02 -22.39 49.61
C ALA A 156 -3.19 -22.06 48.36
N THR A 157 -1.86 -22.17 48.42
CA THR A 157 -0.97 -21.96 47.27
C THR A 157 -1.25 -22.96 46.16
N ILE A 158 -1.45 -24.24 46.47
CA ILE A 158 -1.84 -25.25 45.47
C ILE A 158 -3.13 -24.85 44.76
N ALA A 159 -4.16 -24.45 45.51
CA ALA A 159 -5.45 -24.03 44.94
C ALA A 159 -5.31 -22.78 44.06
N GLN A 160 -4.54 -21.78 44.51
CA GLN A 160 -4.24 -20.57 43.74
C GLN A 160 -3.48 -20.88 42.44
N THR A 161 -2.46 -21.73 42.49
CA THR A 161 -1.69 -22.15 41.30
C THR A 161 -2.57 -22.94 40.32
N GLN A 162 -3.48 -23.77 40.82
CA GLN A 162 -4.49 -24.44 39.98
C GLN A 162 -5.43 -23.44 39.29
N GLN A 163 -5.93 -22.46 40.03
CA GLN A 163 -6.79 -21.43 39.48
C GLN A 163 -6.06 -20.59 38.41
N LEU A 164 -4.81 -20.24 38.66
CA LEU A 164 -3.98 -19.52 37.69
C LEU A 164 -3.77 -20.35 36.41
N LEU A 165 -3.54 -21.66 36.52
CA LEU A 165 -3.47 -22.55 35.36
C LEU A 165 -4.77 -22.59 34.57
N VAL A 166 -5.94 -22.59 35.22
CA VAL A 166 -7.23 -22.53 34.54
C VAL A 166 -7.38 -21.21 33.78
N GLN A 167 -7.02 -20.08 34.40
CA GLN A 167 -7.04 -18.77 33.74
C GLN A 167 -6.10 -18.72 32.52
N LYS A 168 -4.89 -19.25 32.65
CA LYS A 168 -3.92 -19.31 31.53
C LYS A 168 -4.39 -20.23 30.40
N ASN A 169 -5.03 -21.36 30.71
CA ASN A 169 -5.67 -22.20 29.69
C ASN A 169 -6.76 -21.44 28.92
N GLN A 170 -7.60 -20.67 29.63
CA GLN A 170 -8.64 -19.87 28.97
C GLN A 170 -8.02 -18.77 28.10
N SER A 171 -7.00 -18.07 28.60
CA SER A 171 -6.27 -17.08 27.81
C SER A 171 -5.67 -17.70 26.55
N LEU A 172 -5.01 -18.85 26.67
CA LEU A 172 -4.43 -19.58 25.53
C LEU A 172 -5.49 -19.98 24.49
N ALA A 173 -6.67 -20.44 24.94
CA ALA A 173 -7.77 -20.79 24.05
C ALA A 173 -8.28 -19.56 23.28
N ASN A 174 -8.44 -18.43 23.98
CA ASN A 174 -8.86 -17.16 23.37
C ASN A 174 -7.83 -16.68 22.34
N SER A 175 -6.54 -16.64 22.68
CA SER A 175 -5.48 -16.18 21.75
C SER A 175 -5.39 -17.07 20.51
N LYS A 176 -5.61 -18.40 20.63
CA LYS A 176 -5.70 -19.31 19.49
C LYS A 176 -6.93 -19.05 18.62
N GLN A 177 -8.07 -18.79 19.22
CA GLN A 177 -9.29 -18.44 18.49
C GLN A 177 -9.11 -17.12 17.73
N ASP A 178 -8.54 -16.11 18.37
CA ASP A 178 -8.24 -14.82 17.75
C ASP A 178 -7.24 -14.99 16.60
N LYS A 179 -6.19 -15.80 16.78
CA LYS A 179 -5.26 -16.13 15.70
C LYS A 179 -5.96 -16.76 14.49
N SER A 180 -6.89 -17.69 14.72
CA SER A 180 -7.65 -18.31 13.63
C SER A 180 -8.47 -17.27 12.86
N LYS A 181 -9.19 -16.39 13.56
CA LYS A 181 -9.98 -15.32 12.93
C LYS A 181 -9.10 -14.36 12.13
N THR A 182 -7.95 -13.99 12.68
CA THR A 182 -7.00 -13.09 12.02
C THR A 182 -6.38 -13.72 10.76
N LEU A 183 -6.15 -15.04 10.74
CA LEU A 183 -5.73 -15.77 9.54
C LEU A 183 -6.82 -15.76 8.46
N ASP A 184 -8.08 -15.97 8.85
CA ASP A 184 -9.21 -15.91 7.91
C ASP A 184 -9.34 -14.50 7.32
N GLU A 185 -9.18 -13.46 8.15
CA GLU A 185 -9.15 -12.08 7.68
C GLU A 185 -8.00 -11.82 6.70
N GLN A 186 -6.79 -12.31 7.00
CA GLN A 186 -5.63 -12.18 6.12
C GLN A 186 -5.90 -12.82 4.75
N ASN A 187 -6.44 -14.05 4.73
CA ASN A 187 -6.77 -14.77 3.50
C ASN A 187 -7.82 -14.01 2.68
N ASN A 188 -8.85 -13.47 3.34
CA ASN A 188 -9.84 -12.63 2.68
C ASN A 188 -9.21 -11.39 2.05
N GLN A 189 -8.33 -10.68 2.76
CA GLN A 189 -7.65 -9.51 2.21
C GLN A 189 -6.71 -9.85 1.05
N LEU A 190 -6.03 -11.01 1.08
CA LEU A 190 -5.22 -11.50 -0.04
C LEU A 190 -6.07 -11.76 -1.29
N ASN A 191 -7.22 -12.43 -1.14
CA ASN A 191 -8.14 -12.67 -2.26
C ASN A 191 -8.64 -11.36 -2.89
N VAL A 192 -8.98 -10.37 -2.06
CA VAL A 192 -9.44 -9.08 -2.59
C VAL A 192 -8.27 -8.26 -3.18
N LEU A 193 -7.04 -8.43 -2.68
CA LEU A 193 -5.84 -7.84 -3.31
C LEU A 193 -5.63 -8.36 -4.74
N GLU A 194 -5.85 -9.65 -4.97
CA GLU A 194 -5.81 -10.22 -6.31
C GLU A 194 -6.89 -9.63 -7.23
N GLN A 195 -8.09 -9.39 -6.70
CA GLN A 195 -9.15 -8.71 -7.43
C GLN A 195 -8.77 -7.27 -7.79
N ASP A 196 -8.22 -6.51 -6.85
CA ASP A 196 -7.75 -5.13 -7.09
C ASP A 196 -6.62 -5.10 -8.14
N ARG A 197 -5.69 -6.08 -8.11
CA ARG A 197 -4.64 -6.22 -9.13
C ARG A 197 -5.20 -6.61 -10.51
N SER A 198 -6.24 -7.43 -10.54
CA SER A 198 -6.95 -7.77 -11.78
C SER A 198 -7.67 -6.55 -12.37
N GLU A 199 -8.32 -5.76 -11.52
CA GLU A 199 -8.93 -4.48 -11.89
C GLU A 199 -7.89 -3.51 -12.45
N GLN A 200 -6.73 -3.37 -11.81
CA GLN A 200 -5.62 -2.55 -12.30
C GLN A 200 -5.20 -2.96 -13.72
N LYS A 201 -5.01 -4.27 -13.97
CA LYS A 201 -4.65 -4.78 -15.30
C LYS A 201 -5.69 -4.43 -16.35
N LYS A 202 -6.98 -4.54 -16.03
CA LYS A 202 -8.08 -4.18 -16.95
C LYS A 202 -8.05 -2.69 -17.29
N VAL A 203 -7.89 -1.81 -16.30
CA VAL A 203 -7.81 -0.36 -16.52
C VAL A 203 -6.61 -0.01 -17.40
N VAL A 204 -5.43 -0.61 -17.15
CA VAL A 204 -4.23 -0.39 -17.98
C VAL A 204 -4.46 -0.83 -19.43
N GLN A 205 -5.06 -2.00 -19.65
CA GLN A 205 -5.37 -2.49 -21.00
C GLN A 205 -6.36 -1.57 -21.73
N GLN A 206 -7.39 -1.07 -21.04
CA GLN A 206 -8.34 -0.13 -21.62
C GLN A 206 -7.69 1.20 -22.00
N LEU A 207 -6.80 1.74 -21.16
CA LEU A 207 -6.06 2.96 -21.45
C LEU A 207 -5.14 2.80 -22.67
N GLN A 208 -4.40 1.68 -22.77
CA GLN A 208 -3.57 1.37 -23.94
C GLN A 208 -4.39 1.19 -25.22
N GLY A 209 -5.58 0.58 -25.13
CA GLY A 209 -6.51 0.46 -26.26
C GLY A 209 -6.93 1.82 -26.79
N ARG A 210 -7.30 2.75 -25.89
CA ARG A 210 -7.67 4.12 -26.24
C ARG A 210 -6.51 4.91 -26.83
N GLU A 211 -5.31 4.78 -26.28
CA GLU A 211 -4.10 5.40 -26.83
C GLU A 211 -3.88 4.98 -28.29
N LYS A 212 -3.98 3.67 -28.59
CA LYS A 212 -3.85 3.15 -29.95
C LYS A 212 -4.96 3.64 -30.88
N GLU A 213 -6.20 3.73 -30.38
CA GLU A 213 -7.33 4.24 -31.16
C GLU A 213 -7.16 5.72 -31.51
N ILE A 214 -6.77 6.54 -30.53
CA ILE A 214 -6.46 7.96 -30.74
C ILE A 214 -5.31 8.12 -31.73
N ALA A 215 -4.23 7.35 -31.59
CA ALA A 215 -3.11 7.39 -32.53
C ALA A 215 -3.55 7.06 -33.97
N LYS A 216 -4.45 6.07 -34.15
CA LYS A 216 -5.04 5.76 -35.46
C LYS A 216 -5.89 6.91 -36.00
N GLN A 217 -6.75 7.51 -35.16
CA GLN A 217 -7.59 8.64 -35.57
C GLN A 217 -6.75 9.87 -35.97
N VAL A 218 -5.68 10.15 -35.23
CA VAL A 218 -4.72 11.21 -35.56
C VAL A 218 -4.03 10.93 -36.89
N ALA A 219 -3.51 9.71 -37.10
CA ALA A 219 -2.85 9.34 -38.35
C ALA A 219 -3.79 9.40 -39.57
N GLU A 220 -5.05 9.00 -39.42
CA GLU A 220 -6.06 9.10 -40.48
C GLU A 220 -6.41 10.57 -40.78
N SER A 221 -6.59 11.40 -39.74
CA SER A 221 -6.81 12.85 -39.90
C SER A 221 -5.64 13.53 -40.61
N GLU A 222 -4.40 13.15 -40.30
CA GLU A 222 -3.21 13.65 -40.99
C GLU A 222 -3.16 13.22 -42.47
N LYS A 223 -3.46 11.96 -42.77
CA LYS A 223 -3.56 11.48 -44.16
C LYS A 223 -4.62 12.24 -44.95
N GLN A 224 -5.80 12.46 -44.36
CA GLN A 224 -6.87 13.25 -45.00
C GLN A 224 -6.40 14.69 -45.26
N ARG A 225 -5.72 15.31 -44.29
CA ARG A 225 -5.16 16.67 -44.43
C ARG A 225 -4.10 16.73 -45.55
N GLN A 226 -3.24 15.73 -45.67
CA GLN A 226 -2.25 15.64 -46.75
C GLN A 226 -2.89 15.47 -48.12
N ARG A 227 -3.89 14.58 -48.26
CA ARG A 227 -4.64 14.40 -49.50
C ARG A 227 -5.33 15.69 -49.94
N LEU A 228 -5.94 16.42 -48.99
CA LEU A 228 -6.58 17.70 -49.27
C LEU A 228 -5.57 18.75 -49.76
N ARG A 229 -4.39 18.84 -49.11
CA ARG A 229 -3.30 19.74 -49.53
C ARG A 229 -2.79 19.41 -50.94
N GLN A 230 -2.64 18.13 -51.26
CA GLN A 230 -2.22 17.69 -52.60
C GLN A 230 -3.27 18.03 -53.67
N ALA A 231 -4.55 17.82 -53.37
CA ALA A 231 -5.65 18.19 -54.25
C ALA A 231 -5.70 19.71 -54.48
N LEU A 232 -5.60 20.51 -53.42
CA LEU A 232 -5.51 21.98 -53.50
C LEU A 232 -4.32 22.44 -54.33
N ALA A 233 -3.12 21.89 -54.09
CA ALA A 233 -1.93 22.23 -54.86
C ALA A 233 -2.06 21.84 -56.35
N ALA A 234 -2.73 20.72 -56.64
CA ALA A 234 -3.00 20.31 -58.02
C ALA A 234 -4.00 21.24 -58.71
N ILE A 235 -5.04 21.72 -58.02
CA ILE A 235 -6.00 22.71 -58.54
C ILE A 235 -5.28 24.04 -58.83
N ILE A 236 -4.50 24.55 -57.87
CA ILE A 236 -3.72 25.79 -58.04
C ILE A 236 -2.78 25.69 -59.24
N ARG A 237 -2.04 24.58 -59.37
CA ARG A 237 -1.14 24.37 -60.53
C ARG A 237 -1.88 24.32 -61.86
N ARG A 238 -3.06 23.70 -61.91
CA ARG A 238 -3.89 23.67 -63.13
C ARG A 238 -4.35 25.07 -63.50
N GLU A 239 -4.85 25.85 -62.54
CA GLU A 239 -5.25 27.24 -62.80
C GLU A 239 -4.07 28.11 -63.24
N GLU A 240 -2.89 27.97 -62.62
CA GLU A 240 -1.68 28.69 -63.05
C GLU A 240 -1.22 28.26 -64.46
N GLU A 241 -1.34 26.99 -64.82
CA GLU A 241 -1.03 26.51 -66.18
C GLU A 241 -2.02 27.00 -67.22
N GLU A 242 -3.31 27.00 -66.93
CA GLU A 242 -4.35 27.53 -67.81
C GLU A 242 -4.24 29.04 -67.98
N ALA A 243 -3.99 29.78 -66.89
CA ALA A 243 -3.70 31.21 -66.94
C ALA A 243 -2.45 31.51 -67.76
N ARG A 244 -1.35 30.76 -67.57
CA ARG A 244 -0.13 30.92 -68.39
C ARG A 244 -0.34 30.55 -69.86
N LYS A 245 -1.17 29.54 -70.17
CA LYS A 245 -1.52 29.19 -71.55
C LYS A 245 -2.38 30.28 -72.19
N ALA A 246 -3.39 30.78 -71.50
CA ALA A 246 -4.23 31.89 -71.97
C ALA A 246 -3.41 33.16 -72.19
N GLU A 247 -2.46 33.46 -71.29
CA GLU A 247 -1.56 34.60 -71.43
C GLU A 247 -0.58 34.40 -72.59
N ARG A 248 0.03 33.22 -72.75
CA ARG A 248 0.86 32.90 -73.92
C ARG A 248 0.07 32.99 -75.23
N GLN A 249 -1.20 32.56 -75.25
CA GLN A 249 -2.06 32.70 -76.41
C GLN A 249 -2.43 34.16 -76.69
N ARG A 250 -2.67 34.98 -75.66
CA ARG A 250 -2.86 36.43 -75.80
C ARG A 250 -1.60 37.10 -76.37
N LEU A 251 -0.44 36.84 -75.78
CA LEU A 251 0.84 37.35 -76.25
C LEU A 251 1.18 36.88 -77.67
N ALA A 252 0.87 35.62 -78.02
CA ALA A 252 1.05 35.10 -79.37
C ALA A 252 0.12 35.80 -80.38
N LYS A 253 -1.16 36.02 -80.03
CA LYS A 253 -2.10 36.78 -80.87
C LYS A 253 -1.66 38.23 -81.05
N LEU A 254 -1.20 38.89 -79.98
CA LEU A 254 -0.65 40.25 -80.06
C LEU A 254 0.62 40.31 -80.91
N ALA A 255 1.51 39.32 -80.81
CA ALA A 255 2.71 39.23 -81.64
C ALA A 255 2.39 38.93 -83.11
N GLU A 256 1.36 38.14 -83.40
CA GLU A 256 0.87 37.87 -84.75
C GLU A 256 0.17 39.08 -85.36
N GLU A 257 -0.62 39.82 -84.58
CA GLU A 257 -1.19 41.12 -84.97
C GLU A 257 -0.09 42.17 -85.23
N GLU A 258 0.95 42.23 -84.40
CA GLU A 258 2.14 43.06 -84.66
C GLU A 258 2.89 42.64 -85.93
N ARG A 259 3.07 41.33 -86.18
CA ARG A 259 3.70 40.83 -87.40
C ARG A 259 2.87 41.17 -88.64
N ARG A 260 1.54 41.00 -88.58
CA ARG A 260 0.63 41.43 -89.66
C ARG A 260 0.64 42.94 -89.86
N ARG A 261 0.77 43.74 -88.81
CA ARG A 261 0.95 45.21 -88.93
C ARG A 261 2.28 45.57 -89.59
N LYS A 262 3.39 44.93 -89.20
CA LYS A 262 4.73 45.15 -89.78
C LYS A 262 4.84 44.64 -91.23
N GLU A 263 4.12 43.58 -91.60
CA GLU A 263 4.00 43.10 -92.98
C GLU A 263 3.10 43.99 -93.84
N ALA A 264 2.03 44.56 -93.27
CA ALA A 264 1.21 45.58 -93.95
C ALA A 264 1.95 46.91 -94.14
N GLU A 265 2.89 47.26 -93.26
CA GLU A 265 3.80 48.41 -93.42
C GLU A 265 4.89 48.18 -94.48
N LYS A 266 5.26 46.92 -94.78
CA LYS A 266 6.20 46.58 -95.86
C LYS A 266 5.58 46.56 -97.26
N ASN A 267 4.25 46.49 -97.38
CA ASN A 267 3.51 46.41 -98.65
C ASN A 267 2.62 47.65 -98.91
N LYS A 268 3.21 48.85 -98.86
CA LYS A 268 2.59 50.07 -99.41
C LYS A 268 3.51 50.77 -100.42
N PRO A 269 3.06 51.01 -101.66
CA PRO A 269 3.73 51.87 -102.62
C PRO A 269 3.71 53.34 -102.17
N ASN A 270 4.78 54.03 -102.57
CA ASN A 270 5.12 55.40 -102.28
C ASN A 270 4.29 56.40 -103.14
N THR A 271 3.70 57.44 -102.54
CA THR A 271 3.53 58.78 -103.16
C THR A 271 3.02 59.83 -102.14
N ALA A 272 4.00 60.50 -101.55
CA ALA A 272 4.17 61.92 -101.24
C ALA A 272 3.00 62.95 -101.12
N THR A 273 3.13 63.71 -100.02
CA THR A 273 3.16 65.20 -99.86
C THR A 273 1.96 66.03 -99.37
N ALA A 274 2.18 66.61 -98.17
CA ALA A 274 2.14 68.04 -97.79
C ALA A 274 0.86 68.66 -97.15
N GLY A 275 1.05 69.27 -95.97
CA GLY A 275 0.32 70.52 -95.62
C GLY A 275 -0.21 70.74 -94.19
N THR A 276 0.68 70.93 -93.20
CA THR A 276 0.65 71.97 -92.13
C THR A 276 -0.55 72.14 -91.17
N THR A 277 -0.33 71.99 -89.84
CA THR A 277 -0.41 73.08 -88.82
C THR A 277 -0.17 72.59 -87.37
N LYS A 278 0.71 73.32 -86.65
CA LYS A 278 0.91 73.37 -85.17
C LYS A 278 -0.31 74.10 -84.51
N PRO A 279 -0.56 74.12 -83.17
CA PRO A 279 0.43 74.15 -82.07
C PRO A 279 0.13 73.42 -80.72
N ALA A 280 1.23 73.05 -80.06
CA ALA A 280 1.63 73.29 -78.65
C ALA A 280 0.85 72.81 -77.39
N THR A 281 1.67 72.29 -76.45
CA THR A 281 1.61 72.35 -74.96
C THR A 281 0.52 71.51 -74.25
N SER A 282 0.69 70.91 -73.06
CA SER A 282 1.71 70.99 -72.01
C SER A 282 1.35 69.98 -70.89
N ASN A 283 2.38 69.58 -70.13
CA ASN A 283 2.41 69.20 -68.71
C ASN A 283 2.22 67.76 -68.23
N ASN A 284 3.11 67.49 -67.26
CA ASN A 284 3.46 66.31 -66.50
C ASN A 284 2.86 66.44 -65.06
N PRO A 285 3.27 65.66 -64.05
CA PRO A 285 2.46 64.68 -63.28
C PRO A 285 2.17 65.22 -61.85
N PRO A 286 1.89 64.43 -60.78
CA PRO A 286 2.57 63.21 -60.31
C PRO A 286 1.78 61.90 -60.48
#